data_AF-A0A813HW72-F1
#
_entry.id   AF-A0A813HW72-F1
#
_cell.length_a   1.000
_cell.length_b   1.000
_cell.length_c   1.000
_cell.angle_alpha   90.00
_cell.angle_beta   90.00
_cell.angle_gamma   90.00
#
_symmetry.space_group_name_H-M   'P 1'
#
loop_
_entity.id
_entity.type
_entity.pdbx_description
1 polymer ?
#
loop_
_entity_poly.entity_id
_entity_poly.type
_entity_poly.pdbx_seq_one_letter_code
_entity_poly.pdbx_strand_id
1 'polypeptide(L)'
;MSLRACECSARTFDPATALSQNLRPHLVKIGLCKSALKHNMMLRHLADSSEWKRLLQIAIVGLLVSFASGTGLGGRVGTYLAPSWSADFSLGVGTIFAQSHGFYFHDRPHLRNRQILTMAIGLFRPGDVAYYDLLNSGSWHNVTVGQASDAVCRPTREPHYFDLMSGLDTGTHMGSSVVEGTACEVWTASLPDGTRTTACIAEDGVPRELNSTTNMLIGHITAAFKGITSMRLKNVRVGALGEDTFAQTTACASNYPTPPCSDPGSSQVTTLDLYRIRSAKEPDEIQNRNTGDALGDMAFLCLTEAGKMYRGSVITHWRLTANTSWGQYAYCAYIGGKNVCEGGTDRLMGRESGLGLGSGPLQGQCSENTDCGSWFSLPAAGQCRPGETVGTSGCTWGGAVALRSIAASCLFEQRRLAASCEREQGHAPFAKSAAILEAALASSDPDKGGCPDAVSTAPSKESIMV
;
A
#
# COMPACT_ATOMS: atom_id res chain seq x y z
N MET A 1 50.45 31.05 -13.95
CA MET A 1 49.15 31.68 -14.29
C MET A 1 48.12 31.15 -13.32
N SER A 2 47.61 32.02 -12.46
CA SER A 2 46.74 31.71 -11.32
C SER A 2 45.27 31.74 -11.77
N LEU A 3 44.52 30.68 -11.49
CA LEU A 3 43.06 30.66 -11.59
C LEU A 3 42.48 31.17 -10.26
N ARG A 4 41.75 32.29 -10.33
CA ARG A 4 40.99 32.86 -9.22
C ARG A 4 39.63 32.17 -9.14
N ALA A 5 39.25 31.79 -7.92
CA ALA A 5 37.89 31.40 -7.56
C ALA A 5 37.01 32.65 -7.38
N CYS A 6 35.77 32.60 -7.86
CA CYS A 6 34.71 33.55 -7.50
C CYS A 6 33.88 32.95 -6.36
N GLU A 7 33.90 33.60 -5.20
CA GLU A 7 33.00 33.37 -4.08
C GLU A 7 31.64 34.03 -4.36
N CYS A 8 30.56 33.27 -4.23
CA CYS A 8 29.20 33.83 -4.11
C CYS A 8 28.80 33.82 -2.63
N SER A 9 28.72 35.01 -2.03
CA SER A 9 28.20 35.25 -0.69
C SER A 9 26.66 35.15 -0.70
N ALA A 10 26.11 34.23 0.09
CA ALA A 10 24.71 34.18 0.41
C ALA A 10 24.38 35.19 1.52
N ARG A 11 23.56 36.20 1.22
CA ARG A 11 22.92 37.03 2.24
C ARG A 11 21.63 36.36 2.69
N THR A 12 21.53 36.10 3.97
CA THR A 12 20.31 35.71 4.69
C THR A 12 19.32 36.87 4.70
N PHE A 13 18.06 36.58 4.42
CA PHE A 13 16.94 37.53 4.47
C PHE A 13 16.20 37.31 5.80
N ASP A 14 16.14 38.33 6.64
CA ASP A 14 15.48 38.33 7.94
C ASP A 14 14.07 38.93 7.81
N PRO A 15 12.99 38.16 8.01
CA PRO A 15 11.62 38.63 7.83
C PRO A 15 11.06 39.18 9.16
N ALA A 16 11.69 40.20 9.73
CA ALA A 16 11.23 40.81 10.98
C ALA A 16 11.31 42.34 10.98
N THR A 17 11.06 43.02 9.85
CA THR A 17 10.87 44.49 9.85
C THR A 17 10.06 44.98 8.64
N ALA A 18 8.75 44.76 8.62
CA ALA A 18 7.85 45.49 7.71
C ALA A 18 6.41 45.51 8.23
N LEU A 19 6.19 46.14 9.37
CA LEU A 19 4.86 46.45 9.88
C LEU A 19 4.87 47.90 10.37
N SER A 20 4.64 48.85 9.46
CA SER A 20 3.77 50.00 9.70
C SER A 20 3.68 50.89 8.46
N GLN A 21 2.48 51.44 8.27
CA GLN A 21 2.11 52.65 7.53
C GLN A 21 1.46 52.51 6.14
N ASN A 22 0.20 52.98 6.14
CA ASN A 22 -0.56 53.64 5.08
C ASN A 22 -1.32 52.79 4.03
N LEU A 23 -2.60 52.59 4.36
CA LEU A 23 -3.72 52.29 3.46
C LEU A 23 -4.01 53.46 2.51
N ARG A 24 -3.89 53.25 1.18
CA ARG A 24 -4.81 53.73 0.13
C ARG A 24 -4.71 52.84 -1.12
N PRO A 25 -5.80 52.65 -1.89
CA PRO A 25 -5.88 51.63 -2.92
C PRO A 25 -5.39 52.16 -4.27
N HIS A 26 -4.35 51.55 -4.84
CA HIS A 26 -4.04 51.68 -6.26
C HIS A 26 -4.35 50.37 -6.98
N LEU A 27 -5.26 50.47 -7.95
CA LEU A 27 -5.48 49.52 -9.02
C LEU A 27 -4.14 49.19 -9.70
N VAL A 28 -3.58 48.01 -9.41
CA VAL A 28 -2.44 47.47 -10.17
C VAL A 28 -2.99 46.85 -11.46
N LYS A 29 -2.88 47.60 -12.56
CA LYS A 29 -2.93 47.02 -13.91
C LYS A 29 -1.66 46.19 -14.12
N ILE A 30 -1.80 44.86 -14.18
CA ILE A 30 -0.73 43.97 -14.62
C ILE A 30 -0.58 44.16 -16.13
N GLY A 31 0.39 44.98 -16.54
CA GLY A 31 0.87 45.04 -17.91
C GLY A 31 1.81 43.86 -18.16
N LEU A 32 1.37 42.87 -18.92
CA LEU A 32 2.23 41.79 -19.40
C LEU A 32 3.24 42.35 -20.42
N CYS A 33 4.51 42.37 -20.03
CA CYS A 33 5.63 42.74 -20.89
C CYS A 33 5.82 41.65 -21.97
N LYS A 34 5.56 42.02 -23.23
CA LYS A 34 5.47 41.11 -24.38
C LYS A 34 6.81 40.81 -25.09
N SER A 35 7.96 41.04 -24.45
CA SER A 35 9.26 41.06 -25.14
C SER A 35 10.27 39.96 -24.75
N ALA A 36 9.89 38.94 -23.98
CA ALA A 36 10.80 37.85 -23.59
C ALA A 36 10.29 36.44 -23.94
N LEU A 37 9.72 36.27 -25.14
CA LEU A 37 9.29 34.96 -25.66
C LEU A 37 9.76 34.78 -27.11
N LYS A 38 11.09 34.82 -27.31
CA LYS A 38 11.75 34.20 -28.46
C LYS A 38 12.89 33.37 -27.91
N HIS A 39 12.77 32.05 -28.05
CA HIS A 39 13.63 30.97 -27.53
C HIS A 39 13.18 30.36 -26.20
N ASN A 40 12.11 29.56 -26.26
CA ASN A 40 12.03 28.31 -25.50
C ASN A 40 10.84 27.46 -26.00
N MET A 41 11.14 26.40 -26.77
CA MET A 41 10.15 25.40 -27.22
C MET A 41 9.65 24.51 -26.07
N MET A 42 10.25 24.59 -24.88
CA MET A 42 9.96 23.70 -23.75
C MET A 42 8.70 24.09 -22.96
N LEU A 43 8.21 25.33 -23.06
CA LEU A 43 7.05 25.80 -22.28
C LEU A 43 5.70 25.56 -22.98
N ARG A 44 5.67 25.25 -24.29
CA ARG A 44 4.41 24.90 -24.98
C ARG A 44 3.91 23.49 -24.65
N HIS A 45 4.80 22.59 -24.20
CA HIS A 45 4.37 21.25 -23.78
C HIS A 45 3.79 21.21 -22.36
N LEU A 46 4.13 22.17 -21.50
CA LEU A 46 3.57 22.24 -20.14
C LEU A 46 2.17 22.90 -20.11
N ALA A 47 1.83 23.73 -21.08
CA ALA A 47 0.52 24.39 -21.14
C ALA A 47 -0.62 23.48 -21.60
N ASP A 48 -0.33 22.30 -22.16
CA ASP A 48 -1.35 21.36 -22.67
C ASP A 48 -1.41 20.04 -21.90
N SER A 49 -0.69 19.92 -20.77
CA SER A 49 -0.89 18.77 -19.89
C SER A 49 -2.21 18.91 -19.15
N SER A 50 -3.02 17.83 -19.18
CA SER A 50 -4.26 17.71 -18.42
C SER A 50 -4.04 17.89 -16.90
N GLU A 51 -2.82 17.66 -16.43
CA GLU A 51 -2.42 17.88 -15.03
C GLU A 51 -2.37 19.35 -14.64
N TRP A 52 -1.86 20.25 -15.49
CA TRP A 52 -1.86 21.69 -15.20
C TRP A 52 -3.27 22.27 -15.15
N LYS A 53 -4.17 21.81 -16.03
CA LYS A 53 -5.59 22.21 -16.01
C LYS A 53 -6.29 21.73 -14.74
N ARG A 54 -5.95 20.53 -14.23
CA ARG A 54 -6.44 20.03 -12.92
C ARG A 54 -5.90 20.84 -11.74
N LEU A 55 -4.60 21.12 -11.70
CA LEU A 55 -3.99 21.91 -10.63
C LEU A 55 -4.54 23.35 -10.59
N LEU A 56 -4.77 23.95 -11.77
CA LEU A 56 -5.38 25.26 -11.88
C LEU A 56 -6.86 25.25 -11.44
N GLN A 57 -7.63 24.22 -11.78
CA GLN A 57 -9.00 24.05 -11.28
C GLN A 57 -9.03 23.90 -9.75
N ILE A 58 -8.14 23.10 -9.17
CA ILE A 58 -8.04 22.94 -7.71
C ILE A 58 -7.70 24.28 -7.04
N ALA A 59 -6.74 25.03 -7.59
CA ALA A 59 -6.36 26.34 -7.06
C ALA A 59 -7.51 27.37 -7.15
N ILE A 60 -8.26 27.37 -8.25
CA ILE A 60 -9.41 28.26 -8.45
C ILE A 60 -10.56 27.90 -7.48
N VAL A 61 -10.85 26.60 -7.29
CA VAL A 61 -11.87 26.15 -6.32
C VAL A 61 -11.44 26.53 -4.89
N GLY A 62 -10.17 26.34 -4.53
CA GLY A 62 -9.66 26.77 -3.22
C GLY A 62 -9.76 28.27 -2.98
N LEU A 63 -9.48 29.09 -4.00
CA LEU A 63 -9.62 30.55 -3.94
C LEU A 63 -11.09 31.00 -3.83
N LEU A 64 -12.01 30.35 -4.55
CA LEU A 64 -13.44 30.68 -4.52
C LEU A 64 -14.10 30.31 -3.18
N VAL A 65 -13.70 29.18 -2.57
CA VAL A 65 -14.16 28.77 -1.23
C VAL A 65 -13.66 29.76 -0.16
N SER A 66 -12.46 30.31 -0.33
CA SER A 66 -11.88 31.30 0.59
C SER A 66 -12.52 32.70 0.49
N PHE A 67 -13.08 33.06 -0.67
CA PHE A 67 -13.77 34.35 -0.85
C PHE A 67 -15.24 34.33 -0.38
N ALA A 68 -15.92 33.18 -0.44
CA ALA A 68 -17.30 33.04 0.02
C ALA A 68 -17.46 33.07 1.55
N SER A 69 -16.37 32.91 2.30
CA SER A 69 -16.36 32.88 3.77
C SER A 69 -16.18 34.26 4.43
N GLY A 70 -16.00 35.34 3.64
CA GLY A 70 -15.67 36.68 4.13
C GLY A 70 -16.84 37.64 4.38
N THR A 71 -18.08 37.30 4.02
CA THR A 71 -19.25 38.17 4.27
C THR A 71 -20.20 37.50 5.26
N GLY A 72 -20.29 38.08 6.46
CA GLY A 72 -20.88 37.53 7.68
C GLY A 72 -22.27 36.88 7.59
N LEU A 73 -22.50 36.03 8.61
CA LEU A 73 -23.72 35.28 8.97
C LEU A 73 -24.00 33.95 8.22
N GLY A 74 -23.07 33.45 7.40
CA GLY A 74 -23.13 32.08 6.86
C GLY A 74 -22.50 31.09 7.83
N GLY A 75 -23.26 30.08 8.28
CA GLY A 75 -22.79 29.00 9.15
C GLY A 75 -21.51 28.35 8.61
N ARG A 76 -20.64 27.89 9.52
CA ARG A 76 -19.40 27.18 9.17
C ARG A 76 -19.70 26.13 8.09
N VAL A 77 -19.14 26.33 6.90
CA VAL A 77 -19.19 25.35 5.81
C VAL A 77 -18.12 24.31 6.14
N GLY A 78 -18.51 23.27 6.89
CA GLY A 78 -17.62 22.18 7.27
C GLY A 78 -17.79 21.73 8.71
N THR A 79 -17.47 20.47 8.98
CA THR A 79 -17.44 19.93 10.34
C THR A 79 -16.20 20.41 11.10
N TYR A 80 -16.29 20.47 12.42
CA TYR A 80 -15.13 20.67 13.27
C TYR A 80 -14.52 19.31 13.61
N LEU A 81 -13.26 19.10 13.22
CA LEU A 81 -12.46 17.96 13.67
C LEU A 81 -11.47 18.40 14.74
N ALA A 82 -11.40 17.67 15.85
CA ALA A 82 -10.40 17.91 16.88
C ALA A 82 -8.98 17.71 16.29
N PRO A 83 -8.04 18.63 16.54
CA PRO A 83 -6.72 18.58 15.92
C PRO A 83 -5.89 17.37 16.38
N SER A 84 -6.01 16.98 17.65
CA SER A 84 -5.28 15.85 18.20
C SER A 84 -6.14 15.10 19.23
N TRP A 85 -6.12 13.77 19.17
CA TRP A 85 -6.90 12.91 20.06
C TRP A 85 -6.44 11.44 19.98
N SER A 86 -6.80 10.66 21.01
CA SER A 86 -6.63 9.20 21.03
C SER A 86 -7.94 8.49 21.34
N ALA A 87 -8.12 7.27 20.85
CA ALA A 87 -9.28 6.44 21.17
C ALA A 87 -8.92 4.96 21.11
N ASP A 88 -9.71 4.14 21.81
CA ASP A 88 -9.81 2.73 21.47
C ASP A 88 -10.66 2.63 20.20
N PHE A 89 -10.32 1.71 19.30
CA PHE A 89 -11.15 1.48 18.11
C PHE A 89 -11.42 0.00 17.85
N SER A 90 -12.52 -0.24 17.14
CA SER A 90 -12.77 -1.50 16.47
C SER A 90 -12.91 -1.28 14.98
N LEU A 91 -12.33 -2.16 14.17
CA LEU A 91 -12.28 -2.07 12.72
C LEU A 91 -12.89 -3.32 12.10
N GLY A 92 -13.89 -3.13 11.24
CA GLY A 92 -14.41 -4.15 10.33
C GLY A 92 -13.96 -3.84 8.91
N VAL A 93 -13.38 -4.83 8.22
CA VAL A 93 -12.93 -4.71 6.83
C VAL A 93 -13.62 -5.80 6.00
N GLY A 94 -14.77 -5.43 5.42
CA GLY A 94 -15.58 -6.37 4.63
C GLY A 94 -15.97 -7.62 5.42
N THR A 95 -16.06 -8.76 4.73
CA THR A 95 -16.42 -10.07 5.33
C THR A 95 -15.22 -10.96 5.62
N ILE A 96 -14.02 -10.55 5.20
CA ILE A 96 -12.83 -11.41 5.17
C ILE A 96 -12.12 -11.41 6.52
N PHE A 97 -12.06 -10.23 7.14
CA PHE A 97 -11.40 -10.07 8.43
C PHE A 97 -12.44 -10.04 9.54
N ALA A 98 -12.15 -10.76 10.61
CA ALA A 98 -12.89 -10.60 11.84
C ALA A 98 -12.69 -9.16 12.38
N GLN A 99 -13.59 -8.73 13.26
CA GLN A 99 -13.50 -7.43 13.90
C GLN A 99 -12.13 -7.31 14.59
N SER A 100 -11.36 -6.31 14.17
CA SER A 100 -10.07 -5.97 14.77
C SER A 100 -10.27 -4.95 15.87
N HIS A 101 -9.38 -4.94 16.86
CA HIS A 101 -9.44 -4.00 17.98
C HIS A 101 -8.07 -3.41 18.26
N GLY A 102 -8.03 -2.16 18.74
CA GLY A 102 -6.77 -1.47 18.95
C GLY A 102 -6.89 -0.06 19.49
N PHE A 103 -5.82 0.69 19.33
CA PHE A 103 -5.70 2.10 19.67
C PHE A 103 -5.45 2.93 18.41
N TYR A 104 -6.14 4.06 18.30
CA TYR A 104 -5.95 5.04 17.24
C TYR A 104 -5.47 6.35 17.85
N PHE A 105 -4.42 6.93 17.26
CA PHE A 105 -3.84 8.20 17.63
C PHE A 105 -3.83 9.12 16.43
N HIS A 106 -4.40 10.31 16.58
CA HIS A 106 -4.48 11.32 15.53
C HIS A 106 -3.79 12.60 15.98
N ASP A 107 -2.88 13.14 15.16
CA ASP A 107 -2.20 14.40 15.42
C ASP A 107 -2.03 15.21 14.14
N ARG A 108 -3.10 15.92 13.79
CA ARG A 108 -3.22 16.69 12.56
C ARG A 108 -2.21 17.83 12.43
N PRO A 109 -1.91 18.64 13.48
CA PRO A 109 -0.89 19.70 13.38
C PRO A 109 0.48 19.20 12.91
N HIS A 110 0.83 17.96 13.22
CA HIS A 110 2.10 17.33 12.82
C HIS A 110 1.95 16.34 11.64
N LEU A 111 0.78 16.28 11.01
CA LEU A 111 0.49 15.39 9.87
C LEU A 111 0.92 13.93 10.15
N ARG A 112 0.45 13.40 11.29
CA ARG A 112 0.75 12.03 11.69
C ARG A 112 -0.42 11.34 12.37
N ASN A 113 -0.51 10.04 12.19
CA ASN A 113 -1.43 9.16 12.90
C ASN A 113 -0.76 7.82 13.18
N ARG A 114 -1.24 7.13 14.22
CA ARG A 114 -0.77 5.79 14.57
C ARG A 114 -1.94 4.87 14.86
N GLN A 115 -1.88 3.64 14.36
CA GLN A 115 -2.86 2.59 14.64
C GLN A 115 -2.10 1.39 15.20
N ILE A 116 -2.45 0.98 16.41
CA ILE A 116 -1.93 -0.25 17.01
C ILE A 116 -3.11 -1.19 17.12
N LEU A 117 -3.13 -2.27 16.33
CA LEU A 117 -4.27 -3.18 16.29
C LEU A 117 -3.88 -4.65 16.33
N THR A 118 -4.79 -5.43 16.90
CA THR A 118 -4.80 -6.89 16.81
C THR A 118 -5.95 -7.29 15.88
N MET A 119 -5.62 -8.00 14.82
CA MET A 119 -6.56 -8.51 13.83
C MET A 119 -6.67 -10.02 13.96
N ALA A 120 -7.87 -10.54 14.23
CA ALA A 120 -8.11 -11.97 14.16
C ALA A 120 -8.16 -12.41 12.70
N ILE A 121 -7.32 -13.39 12.35
CA ILE A 121 -7.19 -13.91 10.99
C ILE A 121 -7.40 -15.43 11.03
N GLY A 122 -8.66 -15.85 10.94
CA GLY A 122 -9.03 -17.27 10.88
C GLY A 122 -8.73 -17.95 9.54
N LEU A 123 -7.73 -17.48 8.78
CA LEU A 123 -7.40 -18.02 7.47
C LEU A 123 -6.73 -19.38 7.61
N PHE A 124 -5.61 -19.45 8.34
CA PHE A 124 -4.81 -20.67 8.46
C PHE A 124 -5.21 -21.52 9.66
N ARG A 125 -5.46 -20.91 10.82
CA ARG A 125 -5.91 -21.63 12.01
C ARG A 125 -6.99 -20.85 12.75
N PRO A 126 -7.88 -21.51 13.48
CA PRO A 126 -8.88 -20.81 14.29
C PRO A 126 -8.18 -20.07 15.43
N GLY A 127 -8.49 -18.80 15.59
CA GLY A 127 -7.92 -17.98 16.66
C GLY A 127 -6.53 -17.39 16.37
N ASP A 128 -5.97 -17.61 15.18
CA ASP A 128 -4.77 -16.88 14.75
C ASP A 128 -5.04 -15.38 14.80
N VAL A 129 -4.04 -14.63 15.27
CA VAL A 129 -4.07 -13.17 15.36
C VAL A 129 -2.81 -12.60 14.73
N ALA A 130 -2.97 -11.48 14.04
CA ALA A 130 -1.85 -10.67 13.58
C ALA A 130 -1.86 -9.33 14.30
N TYR A 131 -0.66 -8.87 14.64
CA TYR A 131 -0.45 -7.59 15.31
C TYR A 131 0.14 -6.61 14.32
N TYR A 132 -0.45 -5.43 14.24
CA TYR A 132 0.01 -4.34 13.39
C TYR A 132 0.21 -3.08 14.20
N ASP A 133 1.31 -2.40 13.91
CA ASP A 133 1.60 -1.04 14.35
C ASP A 133 1.87 -0.18 13.11
N LEU A 134 0.89 0.64 12.74
CA LEU A 134 0.88 1.47 11.54
C LEU A 134 1.17 2.91 11.95
N LEU A 135 2.34 3.43 11.65
CA LEU A 135 2.71 4.82 11.89
C LEU A 135 2.78 5.57 10.56
N ASN A 136 1.83 6.47 10.32
CA ASN A 136 1.89 7.42 9.22
C ASN A 136 2.46 8.75 9.73
N SER A 137 3.54 9.23 9.12
CA SER A 137 4.13 10.53 9.44
C SER A 137 4.78 11.14 8.19
N GLY A 138 4.22 12.26 7.73
CA GLY A 138 4.69 12.93 6.51
C GLY A 138 4.54 12.05 5.27
N SER A 139 5.65 11.68 4.63
CA SER A 139 5.69 10.84 3.42
C SER A 139 6.03 9.37 3.70
N TRP A 140 6.03 8.97 4.97
CA TRP A 140 6.43 7.63 5.39
C TRP A 140 5.28 6.93 6.10
N HIS A 141 5.06 5.69 5.69
CA HIS A 141 4.13 4.78 6.33
C HIS A 141 4.92 3.58 6.85
N ASN A 142 5.18 3.56 8.15
CA ASN A 142 5.93 2.48 8.79
C ASN A 142 4.95 1.44 9.31
N VAL A 143 4.98 0.23 8.74
CA VAL A 143 4.16 -0.90 9.19
C VAL A 143 5.02 -1.87 9.96
N THR A 144 4.79 -2.05 11.26
CA THR A 144 5.37 -3.17 12.01
C THR A 144 4.36 -4.30 12.07
N VAL A 145 4.78 -5.50 11.67
CA VAL A 145 3.96 -6.72 11.76
C VAL A 145 4.58 -7.66 12.79
N GLY A 146 3.76 -8.17 13.72
CA GLY A 146 4.21 -9.03 14.82
C GLY A 146 4.50 -8.27 16.11
N GLN A 147 5.09 -8.95 17.09
CA GLN A 147 5.38 -8.39 18.41
C GLN A 147 6.80 -8.75 18.86
N ALA A 148 7.34 -7.94 19.77
CA ALA A 148 8.62 -8.17 20.43
C ALA A 148 9.77 -8.46 19.44
N SER A 149 10.52 -9.54 19.64
CA SER A 149 11.65 -9.94 18.81
C SER A 149 11.26 -10.45 17.42
N ASP A 150 9.99 -10.84 17.21
CA ASP A 150 9.48 -11.35 15.94
C ASP A 150 8.83 -10.27 15.08
N ALA A 151 8.82 -9.03 15.57
CA ALA A 151 8.29 -7.88 14.86
C ALA A 151 9.18 -7.51 13.67
N VAL A 152 8.58 -7.36 12.50
CA VAL A 152 9.26 -6.98 11.25
C VAL A 152 8.71 -5.64 10.78
N CYS A 153 9.59 -4.69 10.50
CA CYS A 153 9.21 -3.40 9.95
C CYS A 153 9.13 -3.43 8.43
N ARG A 154 8.11 -2.80 7.85
CA ARG A 154 7.87 -2.69 6.41
C ARG A 154 7.56 -1.23 6.10
N PRO A 155 8.58 -0.38 5.94
CA PRO A 155 8.36 1.01 5.59
C PRO A 155 7.96 1.11 4.12
N THR A 156 6.87 1.81 3.85
CA THR A 156 6.46 2.21 2.51
C THR A 156 6.50 3.73 2.39
N ARG A 157 6.68 4.21 1.16
CA ARG A 157 6.68 5.64 0.87
C ARG A 157 5.33 6.01 0.32
N GLU A 158 4.66 6.93 0.99
CA GLU A 158 3.46 7.55 0.45
C GLU A 158 3.82 8.92 -0.11
N PRO A 159 3.34 9.28 -1.32
CA PRO A 159 3.65 10.59 -1.89
C PRO A 159 3.12 11.73 -1.00
N HIS A 160 2.09 11.45 -0.19
CA HIS A 160 1.41 12.40 0.67
C HIS A 160 0.98 11.72 1.97
N TYR A 161 0.86 12.51 3.04
CA TYR A 161 0.26 12.08 4.29
C TYR A 161 -1.16 11.57 4.03
N PHE A 162 -1.43 10.32 4.41
CA PHE A 162 -2.75 9.72 4.31
C PHE A 162 -3.51 9.89 5.63
N ASP A 163 -4.63 10.61 5.54
CA ASP A 163 -5.57 10.81 6.62
C ASP A 163 -6.97 10.39 6.18
N LEU A 164 -7.49 9.35 6.82
CA LEU A 164 -8.83 8.81 6.60
C LEU A 164 -9.94 9.85 6.82
N MET A 165 -9.65 10.95 7.51
CA MET A 165 -10.62 11.98 7.88
C MET A 165 -10.46 13.27 7.08
N SER A 166 -9.42 13.38 6.25
CA SER A 166 -9.07 14.62 5.52
C SER A 166 -10.20 15.19 4.65
N GLY A 167 -11.07 14.33 4.10
CA GLY A 167 -12.21 14.78 3.30
C GLY A 167 -13.35 15.42 4.10
N LEU A 168 -13.46 15.10 5.40
CA LEU A 168 -14.63 15.43 6.22
C LEU A 168 -14.74 16.93 6.52
N ASP A 169 -13.64 17.69 6.51
CA ASP A 169 -13.69 19.15 6.67
C ASP A 169 -14.53 19.83 5.59
N THR A 170 -14.60 19.21 4.41
CA THR A 170 -15.41 19.67 3.27
C THR A 170 -16.68 18.85 3.08
N GLY A 171 -17.00 17.98 4.05
CA GLY A 171 -18.14 17.09 3.98
C GLY A 171 -19.48 17.82 4.06
N THR A 172 -20.52 17.16 3.56
CA THR A 172 -21.91 17.59 3.67
C THR A 172 -22.52 17.01 4.94
N HIS A 173 -23.19 17.85 5.73
CA HIS A 173 -23.99 17.43 6.87
C HIS A 173 -25.22 16.65 6.41
N MET A 174 -25.46 15.48 7.01
CA MET A 174 -26.51 14.53 6.62
C MET A 174 -27.61 14.38 7.68
N GLY A 175 -27.44 14.96 8.87
CA GLY A 175 -28.35 14.84 10.00
C GLY A 175 -27.63 14.41 11.29
N SER A 176 -28.40 14.00 12.29
CA SER A 176 -27.89 13.58 13.60
C SER A 176 -28.04 12.07 13.82
N SER A 177 -27.24 11.49 14.70
CA SER A 177 -27.32 10.08 15.11
C SER A 177 -26.81 9.92 16.56
N VAL A 178 -26.88 8.69 17.07
CA VAL A 178 -26.36 8.31 18.40
C VAL A 178 -25.53 7.03 18.25
N VAL A 179 -24.26 7.09 18.65
CA VAL A 179 -23.34 5.94 18.63
C VAL A 179 -22.91 5.66 20.07
N GLU A 180 -23.21 4.45 20.56
CA GLU A 180 -22.91 4.02 21.93
C GLU A 180 -23.38 5.02 23.00
N GLY A 181 -24.57 5.60 22.82
CA GLY A 181 -25.14 6.60 23.73
C GLY A 181 -24.58 8.01 23.60
N THR A 182 -23.61 8.25 22.72
CA THR A 182 -23.08 9.59 22.42
C THR A 182 -23.80 10.18 21.22
N ALA A 183 -24.44 11.34 21.40
CA ALA A 183 -25.02 12.09 20.29
C ALA A 183 -23.92 12.64 19.37
N CYS A 184 -24.14 12.55 18.06
CA CYS A 184 -23.20 13.02 17.05
C CYS A 184 -23.91 13.48 15.77
N GLU A 185 -23.22 14.30 14.99
CA GLU A 185 -23.68 14.77 13.69
C GLU A 185 -23.04 13.94 12.59
N VAL A 186 -23.84 13.51 11.62
CA VAL A 186 -23.40 12.66 10.51
C VAL A 186 -22.94 13.54 9.36
N TRP A 187 -21.72 13.32 8.91
CA TRP A 187 -21.09 14.01 7.79
C TRP A 187 -20.68 13.02 6.72
N THR A 188 -20.78 13.42 5.45
CA THR A 188 -20.32 12.60 4.32
C THR A 188 -19.43 13.42 3.40
N ALA A 189 -18.27 12.88 3.05
CA ALA A 189 -17.37 13.40 2.04
C ALA A 189 -17.23 12.39 0.89
N SER A 190 -17.15 12.89 -0.33
CA SER A 190 -16.87 12.10 -1.54
C SER A 190 -15.65 12.70 -2.23
N LEU A 191 -14.61 11.90 -2.43
CA LEU A 191 -13.37 12.29 -3.08
C LEU A 191 -13.41 12.00 -4.60
N PRO A 192 -12.59 12.69 -5.42
CA PRO A 192 -12.60 12.52 -6.88
C PRO A 192 -12.21 11.12 -7.38
N ASP A 193 -11.54 10.32 -6.56
CA ASP A 193 -11.17 8.93 -6.84
C ASP A 193 -12.32 7.93 -6.62
N GLY A 194 -13.50 8.44 -6.20
CA GLY A 194 -14.68 7.65 -5.87
C GLY A 194 -14.72 7.17 -4.42
N THR A 195 -13.70 7.47 -3.62
CA THR A 195 -13.72 7.20 -2.18
C THR A 195 -14.84 8.02 -1.54
N ARG A 196 -15.68 7.37 -0.73
CA ARG A 196 -16.71 8.03 0.06
C ARG A 196 -16.52 7.69 1.52
N THR A 197 -16.47 8.72 2.34
CA THR A 197 -16.26 8.63 3.78
C THR A 197 -17.44 9.25 4.50
N THR A 198 -18.04 8.51 5.42
CA THR A 198 -19.13 8.97 6.28
C THR A 198 -18.67 8.87 7.73
N ALA A 199 -18.87 9.92 8.53
CA ALA A 199 -18.51 9.93 9.93
C ALA A 199 -19.65 10.46 10.80
N CYS A 200 -19.84 9.88 11.99
CA CYS A 200 -20.66 10.47 13.04
C CYS A 200 -19.73 11.19 14.04
N ILE A 201 -19.71 12.51 14.01
CA ILE A 201 -18.76 13.35 14.74
C ILE A 201 -19.47 13.96 15.95
N ALA A 202 -18.95 13.68 17.15
CA ALA A 202 -19.52 14.21 18.40
C ALA A 202 -19.14 15.69 18.59
N GLU A 203 -19.72 16.34 19.62
CA GLU A 203 -19.47 17.75 19.94
C GLU A 203 -17.98 18.06 20.19
N ASP A 204 -17.22 17.07 20.67
CA ASP A 204 -15.78 17.18 20.90
C ASP A 204 -14.93 17.18 19.62
N GLY A 205 -15.57 17.02 18.45
CA GLY A 205 -14.91 17.00 17.15
C GLY A 205 -14.24 15.66 16.80
N VAL A 206 -14.48 14.59 17.55
CA VAL A 206 -13.91 13.26 17.27
C VAL A 206 -14.99 12.33 16.71
N PRO A 207 -14.73 11.59 15.61
CA PRO A 207 -15.66 10.59 15.11
C PRO A 207 -15.94 9.49 16.16
N ARG A 208 -17.19 9.02 16.25
CA ARG A 208 -17.59 7.84 17.02
C ARG A 208 -17.80 6.63 16.12
N GLU A 209 -18.24 6.86 14.89
CA GLU A 209 -18.27 5.88 13.82
C GLU A 209 -17.74 6.53 12.54
N LEU A 210 -16.92 5.79 11.79
CA LEU A 210 -16.36 6.17 10.50
C LEU A 210 -16.55 5.00 9.53
N ASN A 211 -17.26 5.23 8.44
CA ASN A 211 -17.45 4.26 7.37
C ASN A 211 -16.80 4.80 6.09
N SER A 212 -15.92 4.04 5.48
CA SER A 212 -15.27 4.42 4.22
C SER A 212 -15.50 3.35 3.18
N THR A 213 -16.15 3.71 2.08
CA THR A 213 -16.08 2.95 0.83
C THR A 213 -14.92 3.52 0.05
N THR A 214 -13.75 2.94 0.26
CA THR A 214 -12.55 3.30 -0.44
C THR A 214 -12.13 2.11 -1.27
N ASN A 215 -11.53 2.37 -2.43
CA ASN A 215 -10.67 1.37 -3.06
C ASN A 215 -9.31 1.38 -2.32
N MET A 216 -9.32 1.21 -1.00
CA MET A 216 -8.11 1.40 -0.19
C MET A 216 -7.08 0.37 -0.60
N LEU A 217 -5.88 0.85 -0.93
CA LEU A 217 -4.67 0.05 -0.86
C LEU A 217 -4.29 -0.07 0.61
N ILE A 218 -4.45 -1.24 1.22
CA ILE A 218 -3.66 -1.56 2.42
C ILE A 218 -2.33 -2.11 1.89
N GLY A 219 -1.23 -1.35 2.05
CA GLY A 219 0.12 -1.83 1.74
C GLY A 219 0.35 -2.29 0.29
N HIS A 220 -0.10 -1.51 -0.70
CA HIS A 220 -0.03 -1.84 -2.14
C HIS A 220 -0.77 -3.10 -2.60
N ILE A 221 -1.52 -3.74 -1.70
CA ILE A 221 -2.43 -4.80 -2.08
C ILE A 221 -3.65 -4.13 -2.73
N THR A 222 -3.57 -3.89 -4.05
CA THR A 222 -4.67 -3.45 -4.95
C THR A 222 -5.79 -4.48 -5.10
N ALA A 223 -5.84 -5.48 -4.21
CA ALA A 223 -6.99 -6.34 -4.09
C ALA A 223 -8.15 -5.42 -3.76
N ALA A 224 -9.05 -5.23 -4.73
CA ALA A 224 -10.21 -4.37 -4.61
C ALA A 224 -11.11 -4.93 -3.51
N PHE A 225 -10.81 -4.60 -2.25
CA PHE A 225 -11.75 -4.72 -1.15
C PHE A 225 -12.85 -3.70 -1.43
N LYS A 226 -13.72 -4.03 -2.39
CA LYS A 226 -15.01 -3.39 -2.56
C LYS A 226 -15.81 -3.75 -1.31
N GLY A 227 -15.60 -2.98 -0.28
CA GLY A 227 -16.14 -3.18 1.04
C GLY A 227 -16.24 -1.85 1.75
N ILE A 228 -17.15 -1.81 2.72
CA ILE A 228 -17.21 -0.72 3.68
C ILE A 228 -16.18 -1.08 4.75
N THR A 229 -15.13 -0.28 4.87
CA THR A 229 -14.33 -0.27 6.08
C THR A 229 -15.13 0.49 7.13
N SER A 230 -15.46 -0.17 8.25
CA SER A 230 -16.19 0.43 9.36
C SER A 230 -15.28 0.51 10.57
N MET A 231 -15.14 1.70 11.14
CA MET A 231 -14.37 1.96 12.34
C MET A 231 -15.28 2.58 13.40
N ARG A 232 -15.25 2.02 14.60
CA ARG A 232 -15.93 2.58 15.79
C ARG A 232 -14.91 2.99 16.81
N LEU A 233 -15.08 4.18 17.39
CA LEU A 233 -14.15 4.76 18.34
C LEU A 233 -14.84 4.99 19.67
N LYS A 234 -14.17 4.56 20.74
CA LYS A 234 -14.64 4.66 22.13
C LYS A 234 -13.51 5.15 23.03
N ASN A 235 -13.85 5.50 24.27
CA ASN A 235 -12.87 5.97 25.26
C ASN A 235 -12.01 7.14 24.74
N VAL A 236 -12.65 8.05 23.98
CA VAL A 236 -12.00 9.19 23.32
C VAL A 236 -11.37 10.13 24.34
N ARG A 237 -10.16 10.59 24.04
CA ARG A 237 -9.44 11.63 24.78
C ARG A 237 -8.94 12.69 23.81
N VAL A 238 -9.51 13.89 23.91
CA VAL A 238 -9.09 15.06 23.11
C VAL A 238 -7.93 15.76 23.82
N GLY A 239 -6.90 16.15 23.05
CA GLY A 239 -5.76 16.89 23.57
C GLY A 239 -4.46 16.59 22.82
N ALA A 240 -3.42 17.32 23.17
CA ALA A 240 -2.08 17.09 22.64
C ALA A 240 -1.59 15.69 23.00
N LEU A 241 -0.94 15.03 22.05
CA LEU A 241 -0.30 13.74 22.22
C LEU A 241 1.21 13.92 22.36
N GLY A 242 1.85 13.09 23.18
CA GLY A 242 3.30 13.16 23.39
C GLY A 242 4.08 12.60 22.20
N GLU A 243 5.34 13.04 22.03
CA GLU A 243 6.22 12.55 20.95
C GLU A 243 6.42 11.02 21.02
N ASP A 244 6.47 10.45 22.23
CA ASP A 244 6.61 9.01 22.44
C ASP A 244 5.46 8.20 21.81
N THR A 245 4.27 8.79 21.66
CA THR A 245 3.13 8.15 20.97
C THR A 245 3.44 7.87 19.50
N PHE A 246 4.29 8.68 18.88
CA PHE A 246 4.65 8.58 17.47
C PHE A 246 6.10 8.13 17.25
N ALA A 247 6.81 7.71 18.30
CA ALA A 247 8.11 7.07 18.17
C ALA A 247 7.96 5.75 17.38
N GLN A 248 8.88 5.52 16.45
CA GLN A 248 8.97 4.26 15.71
C GLN A 248 9.15 3.08 16.67
N THR A 249 8.61 1.92 16.30
CA THR A 249 8.88 0.67 17.01
C THR A 249 10.36 0.31 16.92
N THR A 250 10.88 -0.51 17.84
CA THR A 250 12.25 -1.04 17.75
C THR A 250 12.50 -1.75 16.42
N ALA A 251 11.50 -2.47 15.91
CA ALA A 251 11.59 -3.14 14.61
C ALA A 251 11.92 -2.15 13.48
N CYS A 252 11.30 -0.97 13.47
CA CYS A 252 11.54 0.06 12.45
C CYS A 252 12.74 0.96 12.75
N ALA A 253 12.94 1.33 14.01
CA ALA A 253 13.96 2.30 14.41
C ALA A 253 15.38 1.73 14.36
N SER A 254 15.55 0.45 14.71
CA SER A 254 16.88 -0.16 14.87
C SER A 254 17.09 -1.48 14.16
N ASN A 255 16.01 -2.21 13.83
CA ASN A 255 16.13 -3.56 13.27
C ASN A 255 15.80 -3.61 11.77
N TYR A 256 15.49 -2.48 11.13
CA TYR A 256 15.16 -2.42 9.71
C TYR A 256 16.40 -2.05 8.84
N PRO A 257 16.65 -2.78 7.74
CA PRO A 257 16.02 -4.04 7.37
C PRO A 257 16.48 -5.19 8.27
N THR A 258 15.59 -6.18 8.49
CA THR A 258 15.92 -7.39 9.25
C THR A 258 17.16 -8.06 8.65
N PRO A 259 18.14 -8.48 9.47
CA PRO A 259 19.31 -9.18 8.98
C PRO A 259 18.94 -10.40 8.13
N PRO A 260 19.77 -10.75 7.13
CA PRO A 260 19.55 -11.97 6.36
C PRO A 260 19.66 -13.22 7.23
N CYS A 261 19.01 -14.30 6.82
CA CYS A 261 19.09 -15.56 7.56
C CYS A 261 20.53 -16.04 7.70
N SER A 262 20.97 -16.22 8.95
CA SER A 262 22.37 -16.42 9.34
C SER A 262 22.88 -17.86 9.21
N ASP A 263 22.21 -18.71 8.43
CA ASP A 263 22.52 -20.14 8.45
C ASP A 263 23.96 -20.42 7.97
N PRO A 264 24.82 -21.00 8.84
CA PRO A 264 26.28 -21.02 8.68
C PRO A 264 26.81 -22.07 7.68
N GLY A 265 25.95 -22.65 6.83
CA GLY A 265 26.23 -23.77 5.93
C GLY A 265 26.38 -23.44 4.44
N SER A 266 26.58 -22.16 4.09
CA SER A 266 26.62 -21.56 2.74
C SER A 266 25.25 -21.13 2.22
N SER A 267 25.24 -19.99 1.55
CA SER A 267 24.26 -19.57 0.55
C SER A 267 23.85 -20.72 -0.37
N GLN A 268 22.95 -21.58 0.08
CA GLN A 268 22.49 -22.70 -0.73
C GLN A 268 21.71 -22.10 -1.89
N VAL A 269 22.13 -22.47 -3.10
CA VAL A 269 21.38 -22.13 -4.29
C VAL A 269 20.33 -23.21 -4.47
N THR A 270 19.07 -22.82 -4.41
CA THR A 270 17.92 -23.70 -4.63
C THR A 270 17.16 -23.30 -5.88
N THR A 271 16.46 -24.27 -6.49
CA THR A 271 15.49 -23.99 -7.55
C THR A 271 14.12 -23.80 -6.90
N LEU A 272 13.45 -22.71 -7.24
CA LEU A 272 12.10 -22.40 -6.77
C LEU A 272 11.09 -22.50 -7.91
N ASP A 273 9.94 -23.08 -7.60
CA ASP A 273 8.73 -22.98 -8.41
C ASP A 273 7.80 -21.96 -7.75
N LEU A 274 7.57 -20.86 -8.45
CA LEU A 274 6.86 -19.69 -7.95
C LEU A 274 5.62 -19.41 -8.79
N TYR A 275 4.59 -18.92 -8.12
CA TYR A 275 3.30 -18.62 -8.71
C TYR A 275 3.01 -17.14 -8.53
N ARG A 276 2.40 -16.57 -9.57
CA ARG A 276 2.06 -15.17 -9.56
C ARG A 276 0.78 -14.93 -10.33
N ILE A 277 -0.16 -14.28 -9.67
CA ILE A 277 -1.34 -13.69 -10.32
C ILE A 277 -1.03 -12.28 -10.82
N ARG A 278 -1.45 -11.97 -12.05
CA ARG A 278 -1.24 -10.67 -12.69
C ARG A 278 -2.42 -10.26 -13.54
N SER A 279 -2.72 -8.97 -13.56
CA SER A 279 -3.68 -8.40 -14.51
C SER A 279 -3.11 -8.41 -15.94
N ALA A 280 -3.99 -8.33 -16.94
CA ALA A 280 -3.59 -8.25 -18.35
C ALA A 280 -2.76 -6.99 -18.69
N LYS A 281 -2.76 -5.96 -17.83
CA LYS A 281 -1.99 -4.71 -18.02
C LYS A 281 -0.55 -4.82 -17.53
N GLU A 282 -0.24 -5.85 -16.77
CA GLU A 282 1.09 -6.03 -16.20
C GLU A 282 2.02 -6.73 -17.19
N PRO A 283 3.29 -6.27 -17.28
CA PRO A 283 4.29 -6.96 -18.09
C PRO A 283 4.48 -8.41 -17.61
N ASP A 284 4.86 -9.27 -18.56
CA ASP A 284 5.20 -10.67 -18.28
C ASP A 284 6.65 -10.78 -17.79
N GLU A 285 6.90 -10.20 -16.62
CA GLU A 285 8.23 -10.11 -16.02
C GLU A 285 8.11 -10.27 -14.49
N ILE A 286 9.16 -10.81 -13.86
CA ILE A 286 9.16 -11.13 -12.42
C ILE A 286 10.02 -10.18 -11.59
N GLN A 287 10.79 -9.28 -12.22
CA GLN A 287 11.59 -8.28 -11.50
C GLN A 287 10.70 -7.30 -10.76
N ASN A 288 11.08 -6.97 -9.54
CA ASN A 288 10.32 -6.13 -8.63
C ASN A 288 8.88 -6.63 -8.46
N ARG A 289 8.71 -7.95 -8.25
CA ARG A 289 7.41 -8.59 -8.01
C ARG A 289 7.40 -9.45 -6.76
N ASN A 290 6.22 -9.52 -6.14
CA ASN A 290 5.91 -10.54 -5.16
C ASN A 290 5.35 -11.79 -5.85
N THR A 291 5.72 -12.94 -5.30
CA THR A 291 5.27 -14.28 -5.73
C THR A 291 5.14 -15.18 -4.50
N GLY A 292 4.36 -16.25 -4.60
CA GLY A 292 4.34 -17.32 -3.60
C GLY A 292 4.84 -18.64 -4.16
N ASP A 293 5.27 -19.55 -3.29
CA ASP A 293 5.19 -20.98 -3.65
C ASP A 293 3.71 -21.42 -3.70
N ALA A 294 3.44 -22.69 -4.07
CA ALA A 294 2.07 -23.15 -4.27
C ALA A 294 1.20 -23.01 -3.00
N LEU A 295 1.77 -23.23 -1.81
CA LEU A 295 1.08 -23.05 -0.53
C LEU A 295 0.99 -21.57 -0.15
N GLY A 296 2.06 -20.81 -0.36
CA GLY A 296 2.15 -19.39 -0.08
C GLY A 296 1.08 -18.63 -0.82
N ASP A 297 0.94 -18.86 -2.13
CA ASP A 297 -0.07 -18.18 -2.94
C ASP A 297 -1.52 -18.53 -2.52
N MET A 298 -1.75 -19.65 -1.80
CA MET A 298 -3.07 -19.93 -1.23
C MET A 298 -3.49 -18.89 -0.20
N ALA A 299 -2.53 -18.27 0.51
CA ALA A 299 -2.81 -17.16 1.43
C ALA A 299 -3.58 -16.02 0.74
N PHE A 300 -3.34 -15.82 -0.57
CA PHE A 300 -3.96 -14.76 -1.36
C PHE A 300 -5.14 -15.26 -2.21
N LEU A 301 -4.97 -16.42 -2.85
CA LEU A 301 -5.99 -17.01 -3.73
C LEU A 301 -7.19 -17.56 -2.97
N CYS A 302 -7.03 -17.89 -1.69
CA CYS A 302 -8.12 -18.37 -0.83
C CYS A 302 -8.73 -17.28 0.06
N LEU A 303 -8.32 -16.02 -0.06
CA LEU A 303 -9.10 -14.92 0.52
C LEU A 303 -10.47 -14.89 -0.13
N THR A 304 -11.51 -14.85 0.70
CA THR A 304 -12.91 -14.86 0.27
C THR A 304 -13.10 -13.72 -0.76
N GLU A 305 -13.70 -14.01 -1.92
CA GLU A 305 -13.86 -13.12 -3.09
C GLU A 305 -12.71 -13.06 -4.12
N ALA A 306 -11.59 -13.76 -3.90
CA ALA A 306 -10.48 -13.84 -4.86
C ALA A 306 -10.94 -14.18 -6.30
N GLY A 307 -11.82 -15.16 -6.47
CA GLY A 307 -12.31 -15.56 -7.79
C GLY A 307 -13.02 -14.44 -8.57
N LYS A 308 -13.75 -13.55 -7.89
CA LYS A 308 -14.40 -12.39 -8.54
C LYS A 308 -13.37 -11.30 -8.84
N MET A 309 -12.45 -11.07 -7.92
CA MET A 309 -11.41 -10.05 -8.03
C MET A 309 -10.44 -10.33 -9.18
N TYR A 310 -10.10 -11.60 -9.39
CA TYR A 310 -9.14 -12.02 -10.40
C TYR A 310 -9.75 -12.39 -11.74
N ARG A 311 -11.03 -12.09 -11.96
CA ARG A 311 -11.66 -12.29 -13.26
C ARG A 311 -10.91 -11.48 -14.33
N GLY A 312 -10.38 -12.16 -15.34
CA GLY A 312 -9.56 -11.55 -16.39
C GLY A 312 -8.07 -11.41 -16.05
N SER A 313 -7.63 -11.96 -14.90
CA SER A 313 -6.21 -12.10 -14.57
C SER A 313 -5.63 -13.38 -15.15
N VAL A 314 -4.30 -13.41 -15.21
CA VAL A 314 -3.50 -14.56 -15.62
C VAL A 314 -2.68 -15.01 -14.41
N ILE A 315 -2.50 -16.32 -14.28
CA ILE A 315 -1.61 -16.91 -13.27
C ILE A 315 -0.44 -17.53 -14.02
N THR A 316 0.77 -17.16 -13.66
CA THR A 316 2.00 -17.63 -14.30
C THR A 316 2.82 -18.46 -13.30
N HIS A 317 3.24 -19.65 -13.75
CA HIS A 317 4.24 -20.47 -13.08
C HIS A 317 5.63 -20.07 -13.57
N TRP A 318 6.48 -19.67 -12.63
CA TRP A 318 7.86 -19.30 -12.85
C TRP A 318 8.77 -20.34 -12.21
N ARG A 319 9.90 -20.59 -12.85
CA ARG A 319 11.02 -21.31 -12.24
C ARG A 319 12.25 -20.44 -12.24
N LEU A 320 12.96 -20.39 -11.11
CA LEU A 320 14.21 -19.64 -10.98
C LEU A 320 15.17 -20.31 -10.00
N THR A 321 16.41 -19.86 -9.98
CA THR A 321 17.38 -20.22 -8.94
C THR A 321 17.59 -19.07 -7.97
N ALA A 322 17.67 -19.37 -6.68
CA ALA A 322 17.79 -18.37 -5.62
C ALA A 322 18.73 -18.81 -4.51
N ASN A 323 19.39 -17.84 -3.89
CA ASN A 323 20.18 -17.99 -2.69
C ASN A 323 19.25 -18.00 -1.47
N THR A 324 19.37 -19.01 -0.61
CA THR A 324 18.56 -19.15 0.61
C THR A 324 18.97 -18.25 1.78
N SER A 325 19.99 -17.41 1.62
CA SER A 325 20.30 -16.30 2.54
C SER A 325 19.23 -15.20 2.44
N TRP A 326 17.99 -15.54 2.75
CA TRP A 326 16.81 -14.70 2.55
C TRP A 326 16.93 -13.37 3.29
N GLY A 327 16.68 -12.29 2.58
CA GLY A 327 16.53 -10.96 3.17
C GLY A 327 15.14 -10.75 3.75
N GLN A 328 14.93 -9.57 4.31
CA GLN A 328 13.61 -9.14 4.72
C GLN A 328 12.70 -8.97 3.48
N TYR A 329 11.48 -9.50 3.55
CA TYR A 329 10.46 -9.29 2.53
C TYR A 329 10.18 -7.80 2.26
N ALA A 330 10.04 -7.47 0.97
CA ALA A 330 9.63 -6.17 0.46
C ALA A 330 8.25 -6.25 -0.22
N TYR A 331 7.49 -5.16 -0.23
CA TYR A 331 6.28 -5.06 -1.03
C TYR A 331 6.61 -4.69 -2.47
N CYS A 332 6.58 -5.68 -3.36
CA CYS A 332 6.91 -5.50 -4.77
C CYS A 332 5.67 -5.62 -5.68
N ALA A 333 5.25 -4.51 -6.30
CA ALA A 333 3.99 -4.39 -7.03
C ALA A 333 4.13 -3.58 -8.34
N TYR A 334 3.10 -3.66 -9.20
CA TYR A 334 2.96 -2.78 -10.38
C TYR A 334 2.11 -1.57 -10.06
N ILE A 335 2.75 -0.41 -9.97
CA ILE A 335 2.10 0.83 -9.56
C ILE A 335 2.39 1.88 -10.62
N GLY A 336 1.34 2.54 -11.12
CA GLY A 336 1.49 3.62 -12.11
C GLY A 336 2.23 3.21 -13.38
N GLY A 337 2.12 1.94 -13.80
CA GLY A 337 2.80 1.44 -14.99
C GLY A 337 4.27 1.02 -14.78
N LYS A 338 4.73 0.88 -13.53
CA LYS A 338 6.12 0.50 -13.20
C LYS A 338 6.15 -0.58 -12.13
N ASN A 339 7.13 -1.47 -12.19
CA ASN A 339 7.40 -2.41 -11.10
C ASN A 339 8.26 -1.73 -10.03
N VAL A 340 7.73 -1.67 -8.82
CA VAL A 340 8.37 -0.99 -7.68
C VAL A 340 8.41 -1.97 -6.51
N CYS A 341 9.54 -2.02 -5.82
CA CYS A 341 9.67 -2.65 -4.50
C CYS A 341 9.83 -1.56 -3.45
N GLU A 342 9.07 -1.68 -2.37
CA GLU A 342 9.18 -0.83 -1.19
C GLU A 342 9.43 -1.68 0.06
N GLY A 343 10.34 -1.22 0.92
CA GLY A 343 10.79 -1.99 2.06
C GLY A 343 11.83 -3.06 1.71
N GLY A 344 12.08 -3.95 2.69
CA GLY A 344 13.03 -5.06 2.56
C GLY A 344 14.49 -4.64 2.34
N THR A 345 15.26 -5.52 1.71
CA THR A 345 16.67 -5.31 1.34
C THR A 345 16.81 -5.13 -0.17
N ASP A 346 17.48 -4.07 -0.64
CA ASP A 346 17.56 -3.72 -2.07
C ASP A 346 18.02 -4.85 -2.99
N ARG A 347 18.91 -5.74 -2.53
CA ARG A 347 19.52 -6.79 -3.39
C ARG A 347 19.16 -8.22 -3.02
N LEU A 348 18.76 -8.50 -1.79
CA LEU A 348 18.46 -9.88 -1.41
C LEU A 348 17.02 -10.21 -1.76
N MET A 349 16.79 -11.44 -2.23
CA MET A 349 15.44 -11.97 -2.35
C MET A 349 14.85 -12.05 -0.94
N GLY A 350 13.78 -11.29 -0.72
CA GLY A 350 13.13 -11.26 0.58
C GLY A 350 12.14 -12.41 0.71
N ARG A 351 12.00 -12.98 1.90
CA ARG A 351 11.07 -14.08 2.17
C ARG A 351 10.24 -13.79 3.41
N GLU A 352 8.99 -14.22 3.36
CA GLU A 352 8.12 -14.34 4.54
C GLU A 352 7.22 -15.56 4.41
N SER A 353 6.58 -15.94 5.50
CA SER A 353 5.44 -16.85 5.50
C SER A 353 4.23 -16.23 4.80
N GLY A 354 3.30 -17.03 4.28
CA GLY A 354 2.08 -16.49 3.63
C GLY A 354 1.36 -15.45 4.50
N LEU A 355 1.26 -14.20 4.02
CA LEU A 355 0.73 -13.03 4.76
C LEU A 355 1.45 -12.69 6.08
N GLY A 356 2.63 -13.25 6.35
CA GLY A 356 3.32 -13.16 7.64
C GLY A 356 2.70 -14.02 8.75
N LEU A 357 1.82 -14.97 8.42
CA LEU A 357 1.01 -15.72 9.39
C LEU A 357 1.58 -17.10 9.76
N GLY A 358 2.79 -17.40 9.31
CA GLY A 358 3.48 -18.65 9.67
C GLY A 358 3.88 -18.67 11.14
N SER A 359 4.08 -19.87 11.67
CA SER A 359 4.52 -20.08 13.06
C SER A 359 5.99 -19.73 13.34
N GLY A 360 6.78 -19.44 12.31
CA GLY A 360 8.21 -19.19 12.43
C GLY A 360 8.57 -17.77 12.87
N PRO A 361 9.77 -17.59 13.46
CA PRO A 361 10.24 -16.27 13.89
C PRO A 361 10.38 -15.31 12.71
N LEU A 362 10.35 -14.01 13.01
CA LEU A 362 10.48 -12.94 12.00
C LEU A 362 9.51 -13.12 10.82
N GLN A 363 8.25 -13.47 11.13
CA GLN A 363 7.19 -13.70 10.15
C GLN A 363 7.55 -14.78 9.13
N GLY A 364 8.38 -15.75 9.51
CA GLY A 364 8.79 -16.87 8.68
C GLY A 364 9.89 -16.60 7.66
N GLN A 365 10.65 -15.51 7.82
CA GLN A 365 11.79 -15.20 6.93
C GLN A 365 12.79 -16.36 6.87
N CYS A 366 13.09 -16.96 8.02
CA CYS A 366 14.16 -17.96 8.20
C CYS A 366 13.66 -19.36 8.64
N SER A 367 12.37 -19.65 8.51
CA SER A 367 11.78 -20.97 8.82
C SER A 367 11.26 -21.66 7.57
N GLU A 368 10.95 -22.95 7.61
CA GLU A 368 10.48 -23.69 6.42
C GLU A 368 9.09 -23.23 5.92
N ASN A 369 8.24 -22.68 6.78
CA ASN A 369 6.86 -22.25 6.47
C ASN A 369 5.97 -23.38 5.91
N THR A 370 6.09 -24.59 6.46
CA THR A 370 5.34 -25.78 5.99
C THR A 370 3.83 -25.70 6.20
N ASP A 371 3.37 -24.76 7.03
CA ASP A 371 1.97 -24.51 7.37
C ASP A 371 1.24 -23.62 6.36
N CYS A 372 1.88 -22.56 5.89
CA CYS A 372 1.24 -21.53 5.07
C CYS A 372 2.01 -21.24 3.77
N GLY A 373 3.13 -21.93 3.54
CA GLY A 373 4.04 -21.68 2.44
C GLY A 373 4.79 -20.35 2.57
N SER A 374 5.59 -20.05 1.56
CA SER A 374 6.43 -18.86 1.52
C SER A 374 5.97 -17.87 0.46
N TRP A 375 6.02 -16.60 0.82
CA TRP A 375 6.03 -15.48 -0.12
C TRP A 375 7.45 -14.97 -0.32
N PHE A 376 7.71 -14.51 -1.53
CA PHE A 376 9.00 -14.01 -1.95
C PHE A 376 8.85 -12.66 -2.64
N SER A 377 9.81 -11.79 -2.38
CA SER A 377 9.96 -10.49 -3.03
C SER A 377 11.24 -10.52 -3.87
N LEU A 378 11.12 -10.18 -5.15
CA LEU A 378 12.21 -10.32 -6.12
C LEU A 378 12.73 -8.95 -6.57
N PRO A 379 13.55 -8.25 -5.76
CA PRO A 379 14.07 -6.95 -6.16
C PRO A 379 14.97 -7.10 -7.39
N ALA A 380 14.81 -6.19 -8.34
CA ALA A 380 15.54 -6.20 -9.61
C ALA A 380 17.06 -6.11 -9.41
N ALA A 381 17.52 -5.38 -8.39
CA ALA A 381 18.95 -5.24 -8.08
C ALA A 381 19.60 -6.52 -7.52
N GLY A 382 18.76 -7.51 -7.15
CA GLY A 382 19.19 -8.87 -6.78
C GLY A 382 19.30 -9.84 -7.95
N GLN A 383 18.83 -9.46 -9.14
CA GLN A 383 18.81 -10.36 -10.29
C GLN A 383 20.22 -10.57 -10.87
N CYS A 384 20.60 -11.82 -11.10
CA CYS A 384 21.81 -12.19 -11.82
C CYS A 384 21.66 -11.88 -13.31
N ARG A 385 22.77 -11.53 -13.96
CA ARG A 385 22.77 -11.35 -15.42
C ARG A 385 22.46 -12.69 -16.12
N PRO A 386 21.93 -12.67 -17.35
CA PRO A 386 21.76 -13.90 -18.12
C PRO A 386 23.05 -14.73 -18.19
N GLY A 387 23.00 -15.99 -17.76
CA GLY A 387 24.14 -16.90 -17.70
C GLY A 387 25.04 -16.79 -16.46
N GLU A 388 24.83 -15.79 -15.60
CA GLU A 388 25.59 -15.64 -14.36
C GLU A 388 25.04 -16.55 -13.24
N THR A 389 25.94 -17.21 -12.51
CA THR A 389 25.58 -18.07 -11.37
C THR A 389 25.13 -17.23 -10.18
N VAL A 390 24.05 -17.65 -9.51
CA VAL A 390 23.59 -17.04 -8.25
C VAL A 390 24.71 -16.97 -7.22
N GLY A 391 24.86 -15.80 -6.58
CA GLY A 391 25.96 -15.47 -5.66
C GLY A 391 27.10 -14.69 -6.31
N THR A 392 27.22 -14.71 -7.64
CA THR A 392 28.23 -13.90 -8.35
C THR A 392 27.85 -12.43 -8.28
N SER A 393 28.83 -11.54 -8.06
CA SER A 393 28.61 -10.08 -8.01
C SER A 393 27.55 -9.61 -6.99
N GLY A 394 27.23 -10.46 -6.00
CA GLY A 394 26.19 -10.20 -5.01
C GLY A 394 24.76 -10.32 -5.53
N CYS A 395 24.51 -10.93 -6.70
CA CYS A 395 23.16 -11.28 -7.11
C CYS A 395 22.64 -12.47 -6.30
N THR A 396 21.35 -12.49 -6.00
CA THR A 396 20.74 -13.52 -5.14
C THR A 396 19.71 -14.38 -5.83
N TRP A 397 19.30 -14.05 -7.04
CA TRP A 397 18.37 -14.86 -7.82
C TRP A 397 18.60 -14.69 -9.32
N GLY A 398 18.31 -15.72 -10.11
CA GLY A 398 18.60 -15.70 -11.55
C GLY A 398 17.90 -16.83 -12.30
N GLY A 399 18.11 -16.88 -13.62
CA GLY A 399 17.57 -17.95 -14.45
C GLY A 399 16.04 -18.05 -14.44
N ALA A 400 15.34 -16.94 -14.19
CA ALA A 400 13.90 -16.91 -14.13
C ALA A 400 13.27 -17.16 -15.51
N VAL A 401 12.41 -18.18 -15.60
CA VAL A 401 11.68 -18.56 -16.81
C VAL A 401 10.21 -18.72 -16.47
N ALA A 402 9.34 -18.06 -17.23
CA ALA A 402 7.91 -18.33 -17.21
C ALA A 402 7.69 -19.67 -17.91
N LEU A 403 7.30 -20.70 -17.16
CA LEU A 403 7.06 -22.03 -17.70
C LEU A 403 5.69 -22.08 -18.37
N ARG A 404 4.68 -21.49 -17.73
CA ARG A 404 3.30 -21.56 -18.23
C ARG A 404 2.41 -20.49 -17.61
N SER A 405 1.44 -20.03 -18.38
CA SER A 405 0.42 -19.08 -17.94
C SER A 405 -0.99 -19.60 -18.23
N ILE A 406 -1.91 -19.48 -17.29
CA ILE A 406 -3.33 -19.88 -17.44
C ILE A 406 -4.25 -18.73 -17.05
N ALA A 407 -5.47 -18.73 -17.59
CA ALA A 407 -6.49 -17.78 -17.14
C ALA A 407 -6.94 -18.12 -15.71
N ALA A 408 -6.99 -17.12 -14.82
CA ALA A 408 -7.44 -17.31 -13.44
C ALA A 408 -8.89 -17.85 -13.37
N SER A 409 -9.74 -17.51 -14.35
CA SER A 409 -11.10 -18.06 -14.44
C SER A 409 -11.13 -19.57 -14.57
N CYS A 410 -10.19 -20.20 -15.27
CA CYS A 410 -10.13 -21.66 -15.33
C CYS A 410 -9.88 -22.26 -13.94
N LEU A 411 -8.93 -21.70 -13.20
CA LEU A 411 -8.59 -22.17 -11.85
C LEU A 411 -9.78 -22.04 -10.88
N PHE A 412 -10.44 -20.88 -10.85
CA PHE A 412 -11.54 -20.63 -9.92
C PHE A 412 -12.86 -21.29 -10.33
N GLU A 413 -13.23 -21.20 -11.62
CA GLU A 413 -14.56 -21.61 -12.09
C GLU A 413 -14.59 -23.08 -12.54
N GLN A 414 -13.54 -23.56 -13.22
CA GLN A 414 -13.50 -24.93 -13.77
C GLN A 414 -12.83 -25.92 -12.82
N ARG A 415 -11.73 -25.51 -12.18
CA ARG A 415 -11.00 -26.34 -11.20
C ARG A 415 -11.51 -26.21 -9.77
N ARG A 416 -12.51 -25.34 -9.56
CA ARG A 416 -13.21 -25.16 -8.28
C ARG A 416 -12.26 -24.85 -7.12
N LEU A 417 -11.19 -24.09 -7.38
CA LEU A 417 -10.23 -23.70 -6.34
C LEU A 417 -10.93 -23.03 -5.15
N ALA A 418 -11.86 -22.11 -5.41
CA ALA A 418 -12.61 -21.40 -4.36
C ALA A 418 -13.34 -22.36 -3.41
N ALA A 419 -13.96 -23.42 -3.93
CA ALA A 419 -14.64 -24.42 -3.11
C ALA A 419 -13.66 -25.29 -2.32
N SER A 420 -12.43 -25.47 -2.82
CA SER A 420 -11.36 -26.15 -2.07
C SER A 420 -10.86 -25.28 -0.91
N CYS A 421 -10.60 -24.00 -1.18
CA CYS A 421 -10.22 -23.00 -0.19
C CYS A 421 -11.23 -22.93 0.96
N GLU A 422 -12.53 -22.85 0.66
CA GLU A 422 -13.59 -22.80 1.68
C GLU A 422 -13.57 -24.02 2.61
N ARG A 423 -13.24 -25.22 2.10
CA ARG A 423 -13.14 -26.44 2.92
C ARG A 423 -11.86 -26.51 3.75
N GLU A 424 -10.80 -25.83 3.34
CA GLU A 424 -9.51 -25.81 4.05
C GLU A 424 -9.37 -24.58 4.96
N GLN A 425 -10.28 -23.60 4.88
CA GLN A 425 -10.24 -22.40 5.70
C GLN A 425 -10.20 -22.76 7.20
N GLY A 426 -9.26 -22.16 7.92
CA GLY A 426 -8.97 -22.46 9.32
C GLY A 426 -8.24 -23.78 9.55
N HIS A 427 -7.80 -24.48 8.50
CA HIS A 427 -7.15 -25.79 8.58
C HIS A 427 -5.90 -25.88 7.71
N ALA A 428 -4.89 -25.07 8.03
CA ALA A 428 -3.58 -25.14 7.39
C ALA A 428 -2.91 -26.52 7.52
N PRO A 429 -2.13 -26.97 6.52
CA PRO A 429 -1.87 -26.30 5.24
C PRO A 429 -3.01 -26.47 4.22
N PHE A 430 -3.12 -25.53 3.28
CA PHE A 430 -4.11 -25.58 2.18
C PHE A 430 -3.62 -26.50 1.05
N ALA A 431 -3.21 -27.71 1.40
CA ALA A 431 -2.50 -28.63 0.53
C ALA A 431 -3.34 -29.08 -0.67
N LYS A 432 -4.67 -29.27 -0.50
CA LYS A 432 -5.53 -29.66 -1.61
C LYS A 432 -5.71 -28.51 -2.60
N SER A 433 -5.84 -27.29 -2.10
CA SER A 433 -5.97 -26.09 -2.92
C SER A 433 -4.67 -25.79 -3.68
N ALA A 434 -3.51 -25.94 -3.02
CA ALA A 434 -2.21 -25.83 -3.69
C ALA A 434 -2.04 -26.88 -4.80
N ALA A 435 -2.41 -28.14 -4.54
CA ALA A 435 -2.34 -29.20 -5.56
C ALA A 435 -3.23 -28.91 -6.80
N ILE A 436 -4.38 -28.23 -6.61
CA ILE A 436 -5.22 -27.78 -7.72
C ILE A 436 -4.49 -26.72 -8.58
N LEU A 437 -3.83 -25.76 -7.95
CA LEU A 437 -3.02 -24.75 -8.64
C LEU A 437 -1.90 -25.40 -9.46
N GLU A 438 -1.16 -26.31 -8.84
CA GLU A 438 -0.06 -27.03 -9.49
C GLU A 438 -0.55 -27.86 -10.68
N ALA A 439 -1.62 -28.66 -10.50
CA ALA A 439 -2.19 -29.48 -11.58
C ALA A 439 -2.69 -28.63 -12.76
N ALA A 440 -3.33 -27.48 -12.46
CA ALA A 440 -3.81 -26.56 -13.48
C ALA A 440 -2.68 -26.00 -14.35
N LEU A 441 -1.53 -25.72 -13.74
CA LEU A 441 -0.34 -25.20 -14.42
C LEU A 441 0.55 -26.29 -15.01
N ALA A 442 0.50 -27.53 -14.53
CA ALA A 442 1.32 -28.64 -15.03
C ALA A 442 0.84 -29.20 -16.40
N SER A 443 -0.44 -29.03 -16.74
CA SER A 443 -1.03 -29.63 -17.96
C SER A 443 -2.13 -28.76 -18.58
N SER A 444 -2.36 -28.87 -19.88
CA SER A 444 -3.53 -28.31 -20.57
C SER A 444 -4.73 -29.25 -20.60
N ASP A 445 -4.52 -30.53 -20.23
CA ASP A 445 -5.51 -31.60 -20.25
C ASP A 445 -6.51 -31.48 -19.08
N PRO A 446 -7.80 -31.19 -19.34
CA PRO A 446 -8.82 -31.06 -18.31
C PRO A 446 -9.01 -32.28 -17.42
N ASP A 447 -8.77 -33.47 -17.97
CA ASP A 447 -8.96 -34.75 -17.26
C ASP A 447 -7.85 -34.99 -16.24
N LYS A 448 -6.70 -34.32 -16.40
CA LYS A 448 -5.58 -34.29 -15.44
C LYS A 448 -5.64 -33.09 -14.50
N GLY A 449 -6.76 -32.35 -14.49
CA GLY A 449 -6.89 -31.10 -13.71
C GLY A 449 -6.24 -29.88 -14.36
N GLY A 450 -5.80 -29.99 -15.61
CA GLY A 450 -5.10 -28.93 -16.34
C GLY A 450 -5.99 -27.77 -16.79
N CYS A 451 -5.42 -26.60 -16.99
CA CYS A 451 -6.09 -25.43 -17.58
C CYS A 451 -5.47 -25.08 -18.93
N PRO A 452 -6.22 -24.66 -19.96
CA PRO A 452 -5.62 -24.20 -21.22
C PRO A 452 -4.66 -23.03 -21.02
N ASP A 453 -3.69 -22.90 -21.92
CA ASP A 453 -2.76 -21.76 -21.91
C ASP A 453 -3.53 -20.45 -22.10
N ALA A 454 -3.16 -19.43 -21.34
CA ALA A 454 -3.67 -18.09 -21.55
C ALA A 454 -3.19 -17.57 -22.91
N VAL A 455 -4.11 -17.00 -23.70
CA VAL A 455 -3.75 -16.30 -24.93
C VAL A 455 -2.82 -15.14 -24.57
N SER A 456 -1.59 -15.16 -25.08
CA SER A 456 -0.66 -14.05 -24.87
C SER A 456 -1.26 -12.79 -25.49
N THR A 457 -1.69 -11.85 -24.65
CA THR A 457 -2.18 -10.53 -25.07
C THR A 457 -1.06 -9.51 -25.13
N ALA A 458 0.19 -9.92 -24.87
CA ALA A 458 1.33 -9.04 -25.05
C ALA A 458 1.42 -8.66 -26.54
N PRO A 459 1.37 -7.36 -26.89
CA PRO A 459 1.60 -6.94 -28.27
C PRO A 459 2.96 -7.50 -28.67
N SER A 460 3.03 -8.23 -29.79
CA SER A 460 4.31 -8.70 -30.31
C SER A 460 5.22 -7.48 -30.45
N LYS A 461 6.49 -7.61 -30.04
CA LYS A 461 7.48 -6.51 -30.11
C LYS A 461 7.57 -5.87 -31.50
N GLU A 462 7.12 -6.56 -32.55
CA GLU A 462 7.01 -6.06 -33.92
C GLU A 462 5.98 -4.93 -34.11
N SER A 463 5.02 -4.75 -33.19
CA SER A 463 3.93 -3.76 -33.35
C SER A 463 4.29 -2.35 -32.84
N ILE A 464 5.47 -2.17 -32.24
CA ILE A 464 5.89 -0.91 -31.57
C ILE A 464 7.02 -0.21 -32.37
N MET A 465 7.45 -0.76 -33.51
CA MET A 465 8.43 -0.11 -34.40
C MET A 465 7.79 0.52 -35.65
N VAL A 466 6.59 1.09 -35.54
CA VAL A 466 5.93 1.86 -36.63
C VAL A 466 5.76 3.32 -36.23
#